data_AF-A0A969W0X3-F1
#
_entry.id   AF-A0A969W0X3-F1
#
_cell.length_a   1.000
_cell.length_b   1.000
_cell.length_c   1.000
_cell.angle_alpha   90.00
_cell.angle_beta   90.00
_cell.angle_gamma   90.00
#
_symmetry.space_group_name_H-M   'P 1'
#
loop_
_entity.id
_entity.type
_entity.pdbx_description
1 polymer ?
#
loop_
_entity_poly.entity_id
_entity_poly.type
_entity_poly.pdbx_seq_one_letter_code
_entity_poly.pdbx_strand_id
1 'polypeptide(L)'
;MVKLIKSFIAIALVISSILIAPSLAFSQGSSSPQPPAGAVVTLDGKALFTIQKKSLSSSPERRAQTIKERITAFADDRSIPIDSLWTKDIEDSILVGAGDKILIYVSDEDAKLVGKSRQELTKQYLQTIKDAVLQYREERSTRSLVLAAIYAVVATIALILAIVIWQWKGGASRINAWLNSQRYTRIPSIRIQNFELLSADRITDLCIWLVGLIRSIVALIILYAYFSFV
;
A
#
# COMPACT_ATOMS: atom_id res chain seq x y z
N MET A 1 -28.34 -38.95 -25.90
CA MET A 1 -27.89 -37.76 -25.15
C MET A 1 -26.78 -38.03 -24.13
N VAL A 2 -26.76 -39.21 -23.48
CA VAL A 2 -25.76 -39.54 -22.43
C VAL A 2 -24.33 -39.80 -22.96
N LYS A 3 -24.16 -40.24 -24.22
CA LYS A 3 -22.82 -40.46 -24.83
C LYS A 3 -22.06 -39.16 -25.15
N LEU A 4 -22.78 -38.08 -25.50
CA LEU A 4 -22.16 -36.76 -25.78
C LEU A 4 -21.64 -36.09 -24.50
N ILE A 5 -22.36 -36.23 -23.39
CA ILE A 5 -21.96 -35.68 -22.07
C ILE A 5 -20.73 -36.43 -21.52
N LYS A 6 -20.66 -37.75 -21.69
CA LYS A 6 -19.47 -38.54 -21.31
C LYS A 6 -18.23 -38.19 -22.15
N SER A 7 -18.42 -37.88 -23.44
CA SER A 7 -17.32 -37.45 -24.32
C SER A 7 -16.81 -36.05 -23.96
N PHE A 8 -17.69 -35.15 -23.53
CA PHE A 8 -17.31 -33.81 -23.09
C PHE A 8 -16.54 -33.83 -21.75
N ILE A 9 -16.95 -34.69 -20.82
CA ILE A 9 -16.26 -34.89 -19.54
C ILE A 9 -14.89 -35.53 -19.75
N ALA A 10 -14.75 -36.47 -20.69
CA ALA A 10 -13.46 -37.08 -21.03
C ALA A 10 -12.49 -36.10 -21.69
N ILE A 11 -12.97 -35.19 -22.55
CA ILE A 11 -12.14 -34.16 -23.19
C ILE A 11 -11.72 -33.09 -22.18
N ALA A 12 -12.60 -32.71 -21.23
CA ALA A 12 -12.25 -31.78 -20.16
C ALA A 12 -11.18 -32.35 -19.19
N LEU A 13 -11.20 -33.67 -18.95
CA LEU A 13 -10.22 -34.35 -18.08
C LEU A 13 -8.84 -34.49 -18.72
N VAL A 14 -8.76 -34.63 -20.05
CA VAL A 14 -7.49 -34.65 -20.79
C VAL A 14 -6.87 -33.26 -20.90
N ILE A 15 -7.67 -32.20 -21.02
CA ILE A 15 -7.19 -30.81 -21.04
C ILE A 15 -6.69 -30.37 -19.66
N SER A 16 -7.26 -30.88 -18.57
CA SER A 16 -6.78 -30.59 -17.21
C SER A 16 -5.44 -31.27 -16.85
N SER A 17 -5.04 -32.33 -17.57
CA SER A 17 -3.84 -33.10 -17.25
C SER A 17 -2.56 -32.57 -17.91
N ILE A 18 -2.65 -31.54 -18.76
CA ILE A 18 -1.51 -30.93 -19.48
C ILE A 18 -0.96 -29.66 -18.79
N LEU A 19 -1.60 -29.17 -17.72
CA LEU A 19 -1.13 -27.98 -16.99
C LEU A 19 -0.20 -28.25 -15.79
N ILE A 20 0.18 -29.51 -15.53
CA ILE A 20 1.07 -29.85 -14.40
C ILE A 20 2.26 -30.67 -14.90
N ALA A 21 2.99 -30.12 -15.86
CA ALA A 21 4.37 -30.53 -16.08
C ALA A 21 5.26 -29.51 -15.35
N PRO A 22 6.00 -29.89 -14.30
CA PRO A 22 7.13 -29.07 -13.88
C PRO A 22 8.13 -29.12 -15.03
N SER A 23 8.24 -28.03 -15.77
CA SER A 23 9.39 -27.80 -16.64
C SER A 23 10.62 -27.76 -15.74
N LEU A 24 11.29 -28.90 -15.56
CA LEU A 24 12.69 -28.96 -15.18
C LEU A 24 13.51 -28.46 -16.38
N ALA A 25 13.32 -27.19 -16.70
CA ALA A 25 14.34 -26.42 -17.38
C ALA A 25 15.46 -26.29 -16.35
N PHE A 26 16.46 -27.16 -16.46
CA PHE A 26 17.77 -26.87 -15.91
C PHE A 26 18.16 -25.51 -16.49
N SER A 27 18.11 -24.48 -15.63
CA SER A 27 18.77 -23.22 -15.89
C SER A 27 20.25 -23.56 -16.08
N GLN A 28 20.67 -23.72 -17.33
CA GLN A 28 22.08 -23.68 -17.68
C GLN A 28 22.64 -22.44 -17.01
N GLY A 29 23.74 -22.61 -16.27
CA GLY A 29 24.37 -21.56 -15.51
C GLY A 29 24.48 -20.31 -16.37
N SER A 30 23.64 -19.33 -16.08
CA SER A 30 23.92 -17.97 -16.45
C SER A 30 25.18 -17.63 -15.66
N SER A 31 26.33 -17.75 -16.32
CA SER A 31 27.46 -16.90 -16.05
C SER A 31 26.90 -15.49 -16.04
N SER A 32 26.54 -15.02 -14.84
CA SER A 32 26.33 -13.60 -14.59
C SER A 32 27.54 -12.92 -15.23
N PRO A 33 27.35 -11.99 -16.19
CA PRO A 33 28.44 -11.18 -16.67
C PRO A 33 29.14 -10.65 -15.43
N GLN A 34 30.39 -11.04 -15.24
CA GLN A 34 31.19 -10.62 -14.10
C GLN A 34 31.06 -9.09 -14.05
N PRO A 35 30.48 -8.51 -12.98
CA PRO A 35 30.25 -7.08 -12.95
C PRO A 35 31.57 -6.38 -13.25
N PRO A 36 31.60 -5.32 -14.09
CA PRO A 36 32.83 -4.54 -14.27
C PRO A 36 33.34 -4.18 -12.87
N ALA A 37 34.61 -4.47 -12.59
CA ALA A 37 35.26 -4.50 -11.27
C ALA A 37 34.83 -3.38 -10.29
N GLY A 38 33.64 -3.52 -9.68
CA GLY A 38 32.97 -2.46 -8.94
C GLY A 38 31.51 -2.76 -8.63
N ALA A 39 30.96 -2.02 -7.68
CA ALA A 39 29.61 -2.22 -7.15
C ALA A 39 28.76 -0.96 -7.29
N VAL A 40 27.53 -1.14 -7.78
CA VAL A 40 26.60 -0.03 -8.06
C VAL A 40 25.88 0.39 -6.78
N VAL A 41 25.91 1.69 -6.48
CA VAL A 41 25.06 2.31 -5.46
C VAL A 41 23.70 2.59 -6.07
N THR A 42 22.63 2.13 -5.43
CA THR A 42 21.26 2.28 -5.91
C THR A 42 20.37 2.95 -4.86
N LEU A 43 19.39 3.74 -5.30
CA LEU A 43 18.30 4.28 -4.47
C LEU A 43 16.97 3.87 -5.12
N ASP A 44 16.14 3.13 -4.40
CA ASP A 44 14.85 2.60 -4.91
C ASP A 44 14.95 1.86 -6.25
N GLY A 45 16.02 1.08 -6.44
CA GLY A 45 16.29 0.34 -7.67
C GLY A 45 16.90 1.17 -8.81
N LYS A 46 17.00 2.50 -8.69
CA LYS A 46 17.69 3.37 -9.65
C LYS A 46 19.18 3.42 -9.34
N ALA A 47 20.03 3.20 -10.33
CA ALA A 47 21.48 3.31 -10.20
C ALA A 47 21.92 4.78 -10.07
N LEU A 48 22.76 5.07 -9.08
CA LEU A 48 23.33 6.40 -8.88
C LEU A 48 24.73 6.49 -9.50
N PHE A 49 25.65 5.64 -9.03
CA PHE A 49 27.04 5.57 -9.49
C PHE A 49 27.69 4.26 -9.05
N THR A 50 28.87 3.97 -9.58
CA THR A 50 29.61 2.72 -9.33
C THR A 50 30.86 2.98 -8.50
N ILE A 51 31.04 2.23 -7.42
CA ILE A 51 32.26 2.20 -6.62
C ILE A 51 33.17 1.12 -7.17
N GLN A 52 34.28 1.51 -7.79
CA GLN A 52 35.23 0.58 -8.41
C GLN A 52 36.34 0.14 -7.44
N LYS A 53 36.70 1.01 -6.48
CA LYS A 53 37.84 0.77 -5.61
C LYS A 53 37.50 0.08 -4.29
N LYS A 54 38.32 -0.91 -3.95
CA LYS A 54 38.44 -1.46 -2.59
C LYS A 54 39.12 -0.44 -1.67
N SER A 55 38.48 -0.10 -0.55
CA SER A 55 39.13 0.67 0.52
C SER A 55 39.96 -0.26 1.40
N LEU A 56 40.94 0.29 2.14
CA LEU A 56 41.86 -0.47 3.02
C LEU A 56 41.13 -1.49 3.91
N SER A 57 39.91 -1.19 4.36
CA SER A 57 39.11 -2.02 5.27
C SER A 57 37.83 -2.62 4.68
N SER A 58 37.49 -2.36 3.41
CA SER A 58 36.19 -2.78 2.84
C SER A 58 36.23 -3.05 1.33
N SER A 59 35.53 -4.11 0.91
CA SER A 59 35.33 -4.42 -0.51
C SER A 59 34.48 -3.35 -1.21
N PRO A 60 34.60 -3.19 -2.54
CA PRO A 60 33.76 -2.26 -3.30
C PRO A 60 32.25 -2.48 -3.05
N GLU A 61 31.83 -3.74 -2.94
CA GLU A 61 30.44 -4.14 -2.67
C GLU A 61 29.99 -3.68 -1.29
N ARG A 62 30.82 -3.91 -0.27
CA ARG A 62 30.50 -3.49 1.10
C ARG A 62 30.45 -1.97 1.21
N ARG A 63 31.35 -1.25 0.54
CA ARG A 63 31.30 0.22 0.45
C ARG A 63 30.02 0.69 -0.22
N ALA A 64 29.67 0.14 -1.39
CA ALA A 64 28.47 0.51 -2.12
C ALA A 64 27.20 0.27 -1.29
N GLN A 65 27.14 -0.87 -0.58
CA GLN A 65 26.06 -1.20 0.34
C GLN A 65 25.93 -0.17 1.48
N THR A 66 27.04 0.17 2.16
CA THR A 66 27.02 1.17 3.24
C THR A 66 26.63 2.56 2.75
N ILE A 67 27.10 2.97 1.56
CA ILE A 67 26.72 4.25 0.95
C ILE A 67 25.23 4.24 0.60
N LYS A 68 24.73 3.15 0.01
CA LYS A 68 23.30 2.96 -0.27
C LYS A 68 22.46 3.11 0.99
N GLU A 69 22.82 2.42 2.08
CA GLU A 69 22.10 2.46 3.35
C GLU A 69 22.03 3.90 3.90
N ARG A 70 23.15 4.64 3.86
CA ARG A 70 23.22 6.04 4.31
C ARG A 70 22.38 6.98 3.43
N ILE A 71 22.47 6.85 2.11
CA ILE A 71 21.67 7.65 1.18
C ILE A 71 20.19 7.35 1.35
N THR A 72 19.82 6.07 1.52
CA THR A 72 18.43 5.65 1.75
C THR A 72 17.90 6.23 3.07
N ALA A 73 18.67 6.12 4.15
CA ALA A 73 18.29 6.69 5.44
C ALA A 73 18.11 8.22 5.37
N PHE A 74 18.97 8.93 4.63
CA PHE A 74 18.80 10.36 4.36
C PHE A 74 17.57 10.65 3.49
N ALA A 75 17.31 9.82 2.47
CA ALA A 75 16.17 10.00 1.58
C ALA A 75 14.84 9.81 2.32
N ASP A 76 14.76 8.84 3.23
CA ASP A 76 13.61 8.55 4.08
C ASP A 76 13.39 9.62 5.16
N ASP A 77 14.45 10.20 5.70
CA ASP A 77 14.40 11.21 6.76
C ASP A 77 14.07 12.61 6.23
N ARG A 78 12.77 12.88 6.05
CA ARG A 78 12.25 14.17 5.56
C ARG A 78 12.52 15.36 6.49
N SER A 79 12.94 15.13 7.74
CA SER A 79 13.29 16.22 8.66
C SER A 79 14.56 16.95 8.24
N ILE A 80 15.43 16.27 7.50
CA ILE A 80 16.66 16.84 6.94
C ILE A 80 16.35 17.37 5.52
N PRO A 81 16.47 18.69 5.27
CA PRO A 81 16.18 19.25 3.96
C PRO A 81 17.24 18.86 2.94
N ILE A 82 16.83 18.69 1.68
CA ILE A 82 17.72 18.30 0.58
C ILE A 82 18.84 19.33 0.39
N ASP A 83 18.53 20.61 0.55
CA ASP A 83 19.49 21.71 0.40
C ASP A 83 20.49 21.82 1.56
N SER A 84 20.39 20.96 2.59
CA SER A 84 21.44 20.81 3.61
C SER A 84 22.59 19.89 3.19
N LEU A 85 22.57 19.37 1.96
CA LEU A 85 23.71 18.63 1.40
C LEU A 85 24.95 19.54 1.35
N TRP A 86 26.06 19.04 1.89
CA TRP A 86 27.32 19.78 2.01
C TRP A 86 28.52 18.92 1.59
N THR A 87 29.62 19.59 1.26
CA THR A 87 30.91 18.97 1.00
C THR A 87 31.98 19.53 1.92
N LYS A 88 32.89 18.70 2.42
CA LYS A 88 34.01 19.13 3.24
C LYS A 88 35.30 18.47 2.77
N ASP A 89 36.28 19.28 2.39
CA ASP A 89 37.62 18.80 2.04
C ASP A 89 38.39 18.43 3.32
N ILE A 90 39.01 17.26 3.31
CA ILE A 90 39.92 16.76 4.34
C ILE A 90 41.18 16.23 3.63
N GLU A 91 42.28 16.02 4.34
CA GLU A 91 43.60 15.72 3.73
C GLU A 91 43.52 14.68 2.59
N ASP A 92 42.93 13.51 2.85
CA ASP A 92 42.93 12.39 1.89
C ASP A 92 41.60 12.17 1.15
N SER A 93 40.58 13.01 1.36
CA SER A 93 39.25 12.79 0.80
C SER A 93 38.38 14.05 0.80
N ILE A 94 37.32 14.05 0.00
CA ILE A 94 36.20 14.99 0.18
C ILE A 94 35.00 14.23 0.72
N LEU A 95 34.46 14.73 1.82
CA LEU A 95 33.24 14.23 2.44
C LEU A 95 32.02 14.83 1.74
N VAL A 96 30.98 14.03 1.53
CA VAL A 96 29.64 14.50 1.21
C VAL A 96 28.71 14.08 2.35
N GLY A 97 27.97 15.02 2.90
CA GLY A 97 27.05 14.80 4.00
C GLY A 97 25.76 15.60 3.89
N ALA A 98 24.81 15.31 4.75
CA ALA A 98 23.57 16.08 4.92
C ALA A 98 23.24 16.16 6.41
N GLY A 99 22.99 17.38 6.92
CA GLY A 99 22.88 17.61 8.36
C GLY A 99 24.13 17.17 9.10
N ASP A 100 23.98 16.28 10.09
CA ASP A 100 25.04 15.67 10.89
C ASP A 100 25.56 14.33 10.31
N LYS A 101 24.98 13.84 9.22
CA LYS A 101 25.27 12.51 8.65
C LYS A 101 26.24 12.61 7.48
N ILE A 102 27.27 11.77 7.47
CA ILE A 102 28.16 11.60 6.32
C ILE A 102 27.62 10.50 5.41
N LEU A 103 27.45 10.80 4.13
CA LEU A 103 26.91 9.88 3.13
C LEU A 103 28.03 9.12 2.42
N ILE A 104 29.04 9.83 1.92
CA ILE A 104 30.14 9.26 1.12
C ILE A 104 31.47 9.97 1.39
N TYR A 105 32.55 9.22 1.24
CA TYR A 105 33.94 9.68 1.23
C TYR A 105 34.48 9.47 -0.18
N VAL A 106 34.96 10.53 -0.82
CA VAL A 106 35.53 10.51 -2.17
C VAL A 106 37.04 10.69 -2.07
N SER A 107 37.81 9.63 -2.33
CA SER A 107 39.27 9.69 -2.30
C SER A 107 39.86 10.06 -3.67
N ASP A 108 41.14 10.44 -3.70
CA ASP A 108 41.88 10.68 -4.95
C ASP A 108 41.91 9.44 -5.84
N GLU A 109 41.92 8.27 -5.22
CA GLU A 109 41.98 7.01 -5.92
C GLU A 109 40.64 6.67 -6.59
N ASP A 110 39.53 6.99 -5.94
CA ASP A 110 38.19 6.90 -6.53
C ASP A 110 38.11 7.84 -7.76
N ALA A 111 38.65 9.06 -7.66
CA ALA A 111 38.67 10.04 -8.74
C ALA A 111 39.56 9.62 -9.93
N LYS A 112 40.75 9.07 -9.65
CA LYS A 112 41.68 8.54 -10.66
C LYS A 112 41.07 7.43 -11.51
N LEU A 113 40.29 6.52 -10.94
CA LEU A 113 39.65 5.42 -11.67
C LEU A 113 38.60 5.90 -12.69
N VAL A 114 38.03 7.09 -12.48
CA VAL A 114 37.04 7.70 -13.38
C VAL A 114 37.67 8.80 -14.24
N GLY A 115 38.98 9.05 -14.10
CA GLY A 115 39.71 10.07 -14.86
C GLY A 115 39.28 11.51 -14.54
N LYS A 116 38.82 11.77 -13.31
CA LYS A 116 38.36 13.09 -12.86
C LYS A 116 39.20 13.62 -11.71
N SER A 117 39.14 14.94 -11.47
CA SER A 117 39.61 15.48 -10.20
C SER A 117 38.67 15.07 -9.05
N ARG A 118 39.19 15.07 -7.83
CA ARG A 118 38.42 14.75 -6.62
C ARG A 118 37.22 15.70 -6.49
N GLN A 119 37.43 16.99 -6.76
CA GLN A 119 36.40 18.03 -6.70
C GLN A 119 35.29 17.81 -7.74
N GLU A 120 35.66 17.48 -8.99
CA GLU A 120 34.69 17.19 -10.05
C GLU A 120 33.86 15.95 -9.75
N LEU A 121 34.50 14.87 -9.27
CA LEU A 121 33.81 13.64 -8.93
C LEU A 121 32.84 13.86 -7.75
N THR A 122 33.29 14.55 -6.70
CA THR A 122 32.43 14.90 -5.57
C THR A 122 31.24 15.76 -6.01
N LYS A 123 31.46 16.79 -6.83
CA LYS A 123 30.39 17.66 -7.32
C LYS A 123 29.36 16.86 -8.13
N GLN A 124 29.83 15.93 -8.97
CA GLN A 124 28.94 15.04 -9.70
C GLN A 124 28.12 14.17 -8.73
N TYR A 125 28.76 13.50 -7.78
CA TYR A 125 28.05 12.66 -6.81
C TYR A 125 27.06 13.44 -5.97
N LEU A 126 27.42 14.63 -5.49
CA LEU A 126 26.53 15.54 -4.77
C LEU A 126 25.27 15.82 -5.58
N GLN A 127 25.43 16.20 -6.86
CA GLN A 127 24.31 16.50 -7.75
C GLN A 127 23.45 15.26 -8.01
N THR A 128 24.07 14.11 -8.32
CA THR A 128 23.35 12.85 -8.54
C THR A 128 22.56 12.42 -7.31
N ILE A 129 23.13 12.56 -6.10
CA ILE A 129 22.42 12.27 -4.85
C ILE A 129 21.26 13.25 -4.65
N LYS A 130 21.49 14.56 -4.89
CA LYS A 130 20.47 15.59 -4.76
C LYS A 130 19.25 15.27 -5.64
N ASP A 131 19.48 15.02 -6.91
CA ASP A 131 18.42 14.78 -7.89
C ASP A 131 17.67 13.48 -7.59
N ALA A 132 18.40 12.42 -7.23
CA ALA A 132 17.79 11.13 -6.90
C ALA A 132 16.95 11.19 -5.62
N VAL A 133 17.41 11.89 -4.57
CA VAL A 133 16.65 12.05 -3.32
C VAL A 133 15.42 12.93 -3.53
N LEU A 134 15.54 13.98 -4.34
CA LEU A 134 14.40 14.83 -4.71
C LEU A 134 13.32 13.99 -5.38
N GLN A 135 13.69 13.24 -6.42
CA GLN A 135 12.76 12.37 -7.13
C GLN A 135 12.14 11.31 -6.21
N TYR A 136 12.94 10.68 -5.35
CA TYR A 136 12.47 9.68 -4.38
C TYR A 136 11.41 10.25 -3.42
N ARG A 137 11.62 11.46 -2.91
CA ARG A 137 10.69 12.13 -1.99
C ARG A 137 9.41 12.56 -2.70
N GLU A 138 9.51 13.05 -3.95
CA GLU A 138 8.35 13.44 -4.77
C GLU A 138 7.47 12.23 -5.09
N GLU A 139 8.04 11.14 -5.61
CA GLU A 139 7.34 9.91 -5.98
C GLU A 139 6.57 9.30 -4.78
N ARG A 140 7.16 9.33 -3.58
CA ARG A 140 6.46 8.88 -2.37
C ARG A 140 5.37 9.86 -1.89
N SER A 141 5.58 11.16 -2.05
CA SER A 141 4.59 12.17 -1.60
C SER A 141 3.32 12.15 -2.45
N THR A 142 3.46 12.01 -3.78
CA THR A 142 2.33 11.91 -4.69
C THR A 142 1.57 10.61 -4.45
N ARG A 143 2.28 9.49 -4.25
CA ARG A 143 1.66 8.21 -3.89
C ARG A 143 0.88 8.29 -2.58
N SER A 144 1.41 8.95 -1.55
CA SER A 144 0.68 9.13 -0.29
C SER A 144 -0.56 10.00 -0.46
N LEU A 145 -0.50 11.06 -1.27
CA LEU A 145 -1.64 11.93 -1.56
C LEU A 145 -2.74 11.19 -2.34
N VAL A 146 -2.37 10.39 -3.33
CA VAL A 146 -3.32 9.58 -4.11
C VAL A 146 -4.01 8.54 -3.24
N LEU A 147 -3.26 7.84 -2.39
CA LEU A 147 -3.85 6.87 -1.45
C LEU A 147 -4.80 7.58 -0.47
N ALA A 148 -4.38 8.71 0.11
CA ALA A 148 -5.24 9.51 0.99
C ALA A 148 -6.53 9.95 0.28
N ALA A 149 -6.44 10.38 -0.99
CA ALA A 149 -7.61 10.75 -1.79
C ALA A 149 -8.55 9.54 -2.03
N ILE A 150 -8.02 8.37 -2.40
CA ILE A 150 -8.82 7.14 -2.57
C ILE A 150 -9.54 6.78 -1.27
N TYR A 151 -8.81 6.79 -0.14
CA TYR A 151 -9.40 6.49 1.17
C TYR A 151 -10.47 7.52 1.56
N ALA A 152 -10.25 8.81 1.31
CA ALA A 152 -11.25 9.85 1.55
C ALA A 152 -12.52 9.64 0.72
N VAL A 153 -12.39 9.26 -0.55
CA VAL A 153 -13.54 8.95 -1.43
C VAL A 153 -14.30 7.72 -0.92
N VAL A 154 -13.60 6.64 -0.58
CA VAL A 154 -14.22 5.42 -0.04
C VAL A 154 -14.95 5.70 1.27
N ALA A 155 -14.33 6.47 2.18
CA ALA A 155 -14.94 6.87 3.43
C ALA A 155 -16.19 7.73 3.20
N THR A 156 -16.16 8.65 2.24
CA THR A 156 -17.32 9.49 1.88
C THR A 156 -18.47 8.64 1.33
N ILE A 157 -18.19 7.65 0.48
CA ILE A 157 -19.21 6.72 -0.04
C ILE A 157 -19.82 5.91 1.11
N ALA A 158 -19.00 5.40 2.03
CA ALA A 158 -19.48 4.65 3.19
C ALA A 158 -20.39 5.51 4.09
N LEU A 159 -20.03 6.77 4.32
CA LEU A 159 -20.85 7.73 5.07
C LEU A 159 -22.20 7.99 4.37
N ILE A 160 -22.18 8.24 3.06
CA ILE A 160 -23.41 8.46 2.27
C ILE A 160 -24.30 7.21 2.32
N LEU A 161 -23.74 6.00 2.14
CA LEU A 161 -24.49 4.75 2.26
C LEU A 161 -25.10 4.58 3.65
N ALA A 162 -24.36 4.91 4.71
CA ALA A 162 -24.87 4.87 6.08
C ALA A 162 -26.10 5.79 6.24
N ILE A 163 -26.04 7.02 5.72
CA ILE A 163 -27.12 8.00 5.74
C ILE A 163 -28.30 7.56 4.87
N VAL A 164 -28.06 7.10 3.63
CA VAL A 164 -29.12 6.65 2.71
C VAL A 164 -29.86 5.46 3.30
N ILE A 165 -29.16 4.45 3.81
CA ILE A 165 -29.84 3.29 4.39
C ILE A 165 -30.51 3.67 5.74
N TRP A 166 -30.05 4.72 6.46
CA TRP A 166 -30.80 5.29 7.58
C TRP A 166 -32.11 5.95 7.14
N GLN A 167 -32.07 6.71 6.04
CA GLN A 167 -33.21 7.43 5.48
C GLN A 167 -34.13 6.56 4.63
N TRP A 168 -33.71 5.34 4.26
CA TRP A 168 -34.52 4.42 3.47
C TRP A 168 -35.66 3.85 4.32
N LYS A 169 -36.72 4.64 4.44
CA LYS A 169 -38.03 4.30 5.01
C LYS A 169 -38.81 3.26 4.18
N GLY A 170 -38.13 2.44 3.36
CA GLY A 170 -38.72 1.45 2.47
C GLY A 170 -39.28 0.21 3.17
N GLY A 171 -38.82 -0.09 4.39
CA GLY A 171 -39.42 -1.14 5.23
C GLY A 171 -40.76 -0.72 5.82
N ALA A 172 -40.87 0.54 6.25
CA ALA A 172 -42.07 1.07 6.90
C ALA A 172 -43.28 1.16 5.95
N SER A 173 -43.07 1.44 4.65
CA SER A 173 -44.19 1.58 3.71
C SER A 173 -44.79 0.25 3.25
N ARG A 174 -44.01 -0.83 3.14
CA ARG A 174 -44.55 -2.16 2.73
C ARG A 174 -45.24 -2.88 3.88
N ILE A 175 -44.74 -2.73 5.10
CA ILE A 175 -45.37 -3.27 6.29
C ILE A 175 -46.69 -2.53 6.55
N ASN A 176 -46.72 -1.20 6.47
CA ASN A 176 -47.96 -0.43 6.61
C ASN A 176 -48.97 -0.71 5.48
N ALA A 177 -48.52 -0.98 4.25
CA ALA A 177 -49.40 -1.35 3.14
C ALA A 177 -49.97 -2.78 3.27
N TRP A 178 -49.20 -3.74 3.80
CA TRP A 178 -49.64 -5.11 4.05
C TRP A 178 -50.54 -5.22 5.31
N LEU A 179 -50.26 -4.43 6.35
CA LEU A 179 -51.09 -4.35 7.56
C LEU A 179 -52.45 -3.69 7.28
N ASN A 180 -52.52 -2.72 6.36
CA ASN A 180 -53.79 -2.13 5.93
C ASN A 180 -54.60 -3.03 4.99
N SER A 181 -53.99 -3.95 4.24
CA SER A 181 -54.72 -4.81 3.30
C SER A 181 -55.40 -6.03 3.94
N GLN A 182 -55.06 -6.37 5.18
CA GLN A 182 -55.68 -7.47 5.95
C GLN A 182 -56.75 -7.00 6.95
N ARG A 183 -57.00 -5.68 7.01
CA ARG A 183 -57.87 -5.07 8.02
C ARG A 183 -59.37 -5.23 7.77
N TYR A 184 -59.79 -5.91 6.69
CA TYR A 184 -61.20 -5.87 6.26
C TYR A 184 -61.90 -7.21 5.98
N THR A 185 -61.31 -8.38 6.27
CA THR A 185 -62.03 -9.63 5.92
C THR A 185 -62.06 -10.75 6.95
N ARG A 186 -61.23 -10.81 8.01
CA ARG A 186 -61.21 -12.02 8.87
C ARG A 186 -60.85 -11.87 10.36
N ILE A 187 -61.30 -10.83 11.07
CA ILE A 187 -61.28 -10.91 12.55
C ILE A 187 -62.60 -10.36 13.14
N PRO A 188 -63.52 -11.23 13.61
CA PRO A 188 -64.69 -10.79 14.36
C PRO A 188 -64.24 -10.27 15.74
N SER A 189 -64.88 -9.19 16.19
CA SER A 189 -64.62 -8.56 17.48
C SER A 189 -64.99 -9.49 18.64
N ILE A 190 -64.00 -10.00 19.38
CA ILE A 190 -64.23 -10.61 20.68
C ILE A 190 -63.65 -9.68 21.74
N ARG A 191 -64.57 -9.06 22.50
CA ARG A 191 -64.30 -8.17 23.63
C ARG A 191 -64.54 -8.95 24.91
N ILE A 192 -63.49 -9.41 25.60
CA ILE A 192 -63.54 -9.89 27.00
C ILE A 192 -62.21 -9.49 27.70
N GLN A 193 -62.33 -8.63 28.72
CA GLN A 193 -61.41 -8.43 29.86
C GLN A 193 -59.88 -8.30 29.60
N ASN A 194 -59.46 -7.07 29.27
CA ASN A 194 -58.39 -6.28 29.90
C ASN A 194 -56.99 -6.87 30.22
N PHE A 195 -56.46 -7.87 29.53
CA PHE A 195 -55.00 -8.12 29.56
C PHE A 195 -54.47 -8.71 28.23
N GLU A 196 -54.09 -7.83 27.30
CA GLU A 196 -53.15 -8.15 26.23
C GLU A 196 -51.74 -8.23 26.83
N LEU A 197 -51.36 -9.42 27.29
CA LEU A 197 -50.12 -9.57 28.05
C LEU A 197 -48.86 -9.52 27.18
N LEU A 198 -48.95 -9.56 25.84
CA LEU A 198 -47.92 -9.11 24.89
C LEU A 198 -48.46 -9.21 23.45
N SER A 199 -48.91 -8.09 22.88
CA SER A 199 -49.38 -7.99 21.49
C SER A 199 -48.21 -8.28 20.52
N ALA A 200 -48.43 -9.12 19.49
CA ALA A 200 -47.41 -9.50 18.50
C ALA A 200 -46.79 -8.27 17.78
N ASP A 201 -47.54 -7.18 17.73
CA ASP A 201 -47.09 -5.89 17.23
C ASP A 201 -45.93 -5.32 18.07
N ARG A 202 -45.97 -5.47 19.42
CA ARG A 202 -44.88 -5.00 20.28
C ARG A 202 -43.59 -5.79 20.09
N ILE A 203 -43.68 -7.09 19.84
CA ILE A 203 -42.51 -7.95 19.58
C ILE A 203 -41.89 -7.56 18.23
N THR A 204 -42.73 -7.28 17.24
CA THR A 204 -42.27 -6.86 15.91
C THR A 204 -41.62 -5.48 15.96
N ASP A 205 -42.21 -4.54 16.68
CA ASP A 205 -41.65 -3.20 16.91
C ASP A 205 -40.33 -3.26 17.69
N LEU A 206 -40.23 -4.13 18.70
CA LEU A 206 -38.99 -4.34 19.46
C LEU A 206 -37.88 -4.88 18.55
N CYS A 207 -38.19 -5.84 17.67
CA CYS A 207 -37.24 -6.39 16.71
C CYS A 207 -36.78 -5.34 15.68
N ILE A 208 -37.71 -4.54 15.15
CA ILE A 208 -37.38 -3.45 14.20
C ILE A 208 -36.51 -2.40 14.89
N TRP A 209 -36.83 -2.05 16.13
CA TRP A 209 -36.05 -1.13 16.95
C TRP A 209 -34.64 -1.67 17.23
N LEU A 210 -34.50 -2.95 17.56
CA LEU A 210 -33.22 -3.62 17.79
C LEU A 210 -32.34 -3.66 16.55
N VAL A 211 -32.91 -3.96 15.39
CA VAL A 211 -32.19 -3.94 14.11
C VAL A 211 -31.73 -2.52 13.77
N GLY A 212 -32.57 -1.52 14.02
CA GLY A 212 -32.20 -0.11 13.88
C GLY A 212 -31.08 0.32 14.84
N LEU A 213 -31.11 -0.19 16.08
CA LEU A 213 -30.09 0.07 17.10
C LEU A 213 -28.75 -0.57 16.72
N ILE A 214 -28.74 -1.85 16.33
CA ILE A 214 -27.55 -2.57 15.86
C ILE A 214 -26.94 -1.85 14.66
N ARG A 215 -27.80 -1.44 13.72
CA ARG A 215 -27.38 -0.69 12.54
C ARG A 215 -26.76 0.67 12.90
N SER A 216 -27.28 1.34 13.93
CA SER A 216 -26.73 2.60 14.46
C SER A 216 -25.39 2.39 15.15
N ILE A 217 -25.24 1.31 15.93
CA ILE A 217 -23.98 0.94 16.58
C ILE A 217 -22.91 0.64 15.53
N VAL A 218 -23.24 -0.13 14.49
CA VAL A 218 -22.32 -0.41 13.38
C VAL A 218 -21.90 0.87 12.66
N ALA A 219 -22.84 1.78 12.40
CA ALA A 219 -22.51 3.09 11.81
C ALA A 219 -21.61 3.93 12.73
N LEU A 220 -21.83 3.89 14.05
CA LEU A 220 -21.02 4.59 15.04
C LEU A 220 -19.60 4.00 15.15
N ILE A 221 -19.45 2.67 15.05
CA ILE A 221 -18.15 1.98 15.01
C ILE A 221 -17.38 2.38 13.76
N ILE A 222 -18.04 2.44 12.60
CA ILE A 222 -17.42 2.89 11.35
C ILE A 222 -17.01 4.37 11.44
N LEU A 223 -17.86 5.22 12.03
CA LEU A 223 -17.56 6.64 12.26
C LEU A 223 -16.40 6.84 13.25
N TYR A 224 -16.36 6.07 14.34
CA TYR A 224 -15.28 6.09 15.31
C TYR A 224 -13.95 5.64 14.67
N ALA A 225 -13.99 4.55 13.88
CA ALA A 225 -12.83 4.10 13.12
C ALA A 225 -12.36 5.16 12.11
N TYR A 226 -13.28 5.94 11.53
CA TYR A 226 -12.95 7.07 10.65
C TYR A 226 -12.25 8.22 11.42
N PHE A 227 -12.83 8.67 12.54
CA PHE A 227 -12.27 9.77 13.33
C PHE A 227 -10.97 9.42 14.06
N SER A 228 -10.75 8.16 14.40
CA SER A 228 -9.51 7.73 15.04
C SER A 228 -8.32 7.67 14.07
N PHE A 229 -8.56 7.75 12.76
CA PHE A 229 -7.55 7.46 11.74
C PHE A 229 -7.29 8.64 10.78
N VAL A 230 -8.18 9.64 10.76
CA VAL A 230 -7.95 10.99 10.23
C VAL A 230 -7.28 11.84 11.30
#